data_AF-A0A6A6MPF3-F1
#
_entry.id   AF-A0A6A6MPF3-F1
#
_cell.length_a   1.000
_cell.length_b   1.000
_cell.length_c   1.000
_cell.angle_alpha   90.00
_cell.angle_beta   90.00
_cell.angle_gamma   90.00
#
_symmetry.space_group_name_H-M   'P 1'
#
loop_
_entity.id
_entity.type
_entity.pdbx_description
1 polymer ?
#
loop_
_entity_poly.entity_id
_entity_poly.type
_entity_poly.pdbx_seq_one_letter_code
_entity_poly.pdbx_strand_id
1 'polypeptide(L)'
;MGLKGRGLLDMDPTKQTFPHRTLSVKLWPPSQSTRLMLVERMTKNLITPSIISRKYGLLSKEEAQEDAKEIEESAFAVADQHYQKEPDGDGSSAVQVYAKESSKLMLEVLKRGPRMKEEGEAVAAEKSAAVHADVFDISGGERAFISADEAEDLLKPLKELGNTYTKICFSNRSFGLDAAGVAVSILSSIKGQLTEVDLSDFVAGRPESEALEVMNIFFGPRGF
;
A
#
# COMPACT_ATOMS: atom_id res chain seq x y z
N MET A 1 -42.93 38.33 -52.84
CA MET A 1 -42.98 38.01 -51.40
C MET A 1 -43.91 36.80 -51.26
N GLY A 2 -43.47 35.56 -51.07
CA GLY A 2 -42.46 35.08 -50.13
C GLY A 2 -43.17 34.10 -49.17
N LEU A 3 -43.24 32.83 -49.59
CA LEU A 3 -43.34 31.58 -48.80
C LEU A 3 -44.21 31.57 -47.51
N LYS A 4 -45.32 30.83 -47.52
CA LYS A 4 -46.00 30.36 -46.29
C LYS A 4 -45.70 28.87 -46.08
N GLY A 5 -44.68 28.61 -45.28
CA GLY A 5 -44.29 27.29 -44.77
C GLY A 5 -45.00 26.95 -43.45
N ARG A 6 -45.21 25.65 -43.23
CA ARG A 6 -45.97 24.97 -42.17
C ARG A 6 -45.31 24.99 -40.79
N GLY A 7 -46.11 24.73 -39.75
CA GLY A 7 -45.72 24.14 -38.46
C GLY A 7 -46.99 24.00 -37.60
N LEU A 8 -47.64 22.83 -37.59
CA LEU A 8 -47.41 21.66 -36.73
C LEU A 8 -47.90 21.91 -35.28
N LEU A 9 -48.94 21.17 -34.89
CA LEU A 9 -49.63 21.24 -33.60
C LEU A 9 -48.78 20.55 -32.53
N ASP A 10 -48.29 21.31 -31.55
CA ASP A 10 -47.61 20.79 -30.37
C ASP A 10 -48.62 20.23 -29.36
N MET A 11 -48.43 18.96 -29.00
CA MET A 11 -49.04 18.28 -27.85
C MET A 11 -48.37 18.78 -26.57
N ASP A 12 -49.16 19.31 -25.64
CA ASP A 12 -48.68 19.73 -24.32
C ASP A 12 -48.68 18.51 -23.36
N PRO A 13 -47.52 18.02 -22.87
CA PRO A 13 -47.49 16.99 -21.84
C PRO A 13 -47.42 17.67 -20.47
N THR A 14 -48.51 17.50 -19.72
CA THR A 14 -48.66 17.76 -18.30
C THR A 14 -47.38 17.41 -17.54
N LYS A 15 -46.65 18.42 -17.02
CA LYS A 15 -45.52 18.25 -16.10
C LYS A 15 -46.02 17.62 -14.79
N GLN A 16 -45.99 16.29 -14.72
CA GLN A 16 -46.09 15.57 -13.46
C GLN A 16 -44.82 15.86 -12.64
N THR A 17 -44.96 16.76 -11.67
CA THR A 17 -43.90 17.06 -10.71
C THR A 17 -43.98 15.98 -9.63
N PHE A 18 -43.15 14.95 -9.73
CA PHE A 18 -42.97 14.01 -8.64
C PHE A 18 -42.30 14.76 -7.47
N PRO A 19 -42.86 14.76 -6.25
CA PRO A 19 -42.17 15.31 -5.10
C PRO A 19 -40.92 14.47 -4.87
N HIS A 20 -39.75 15.03 -5.17
CA HIS A 20 -38.48 14.44 -4.79
C HIS A 20 -38.46 14.43 -3.26
N ARG A 21 -38.78 13.29 -2.66
CA ARG A 21 -38.66 13.08 -1.23
C ARG A 21 -37.18 13.11 -0.91
N THR A 22 -36.66 14.26 -0.51
CA THR A 22 -35.30 14.38 0.03
C THR A 22 -35.29 13.66 1.37
N LEU A 23 -34.91 12.38 1.35
CA LEU A 23 -34.63 11.65 2.58
C LEU A 23 -33.38 12.28 3.18
N SER A 24 -33.54 12.98 4.32
CA SER A 24 -32.41 13.44 5.12
C SER A 24 -31.72 12.23 5.72
N VAL A 25 -30.59 11.82 5.15
CA VAL A 25 -29.76 10.73 5.69
C VAL A 25 -28.90 11.31 6.80
N LYS A 26 -29.04 10.78 8.02
CA LYS A 26 -28.18 11.11 9.15
C LYS A 26 -27.03 10.10 9.22
N LEU A 27 -25.81 10.56 8.97
CA LEU A 27 -24.61 9.72 8.87
C LEU A 27 -23.89 9.52 10.21
N TRP A 28 -24.13 10.40 11.19
CA TRP A 28 -23.51 10.37 12.51
C TRP A 28 -24.54 10.33 13.65
N PRO A 29 -24.30 9.57 14.74
CA PRO A 29 -23.16 8.68 14.97
C PRO A 29 -23.31 7.30 14.31
N PRO A 30 -22.20 6.63 13.96
CA PRO A 30 -22.24 5.23 13.53
C PRO A 30 -22.78 4.33 14.65
N SER A 31 -23.45 3.24 14.26
CA SER A 31 -23.94 2.24 15.22
C SER A 31 -22.79 1.52 15.92
N GLN A 32 -23.05 0.97 17.12
CA GLN A 32 -22.04 0.18 17.85
C GLN A 32 -21.52 -1.00 17.02
N SER A 33 -22.38 -1.66 16.24
CA SER A 33 -21.96 -2.74 15.35
C SER A 33 -21.03 -2.25 14.24
N THR A 34 -21.31 -1.08 13.65
CA THR A 34 -20.44 -0.44 12.67
C THR A 34 -19.07 -0.11 13.25
N ARG A 35 -19.04 0.42 14.48
CA ARG A 35 -17.81 0.73 15.21
C ARG A 35 -16.98 -0.53 15.47
N LEU A 36 -17.60 -1.61 15.92
CA LEU A 36 -16.91 -2.90 16.12
C LEU A 36 -16.32 -3.46 14.82
N MET A 37 -17.07 -3.41 13.70
CA MET A 37 -16.53 -3.81 12.40
C MET A 37 -15.32 -2.96 11.97
N LEU A 38 -15.32 -1.67 12.32
CA LEU A 38 -14.19 -0.78 12.04
C LEU A 38 -12.96 -1.15 12.89
N VAL A 39 -13.13 -1.47 14.18
CA VAL A 39 -12.06 -2.00 15.04
C VAL A 39 -11.47 -3.28 14.44
N GLU A 40 -12.31 -4.22 14.01
CA GLU A 40 -11.84 -5.46 13.38
C GLU A 40 -11.04 -5.19 12.10
N ARG A 41 -11.51 -4.25 11.28
CA ARG A 41 -10.81 -3.84 10.06
C ARG A 41 -9.48 -3.15 10.36
N MET A 42 -9.43 -2.27 11.35
CA MET A 42 -8.19 -1.62 11.81
C MET A 42 -7.20 -2.66 12.34
N THR A 43 -7.67 -3.59 13.17
CA THR A 43 -6.86 -4.71 13.69
C THR A 43 -6.24 -5.49 12.54
N LYS A 44 -7.05 -5.90 11.55
CA LYS A 44 -6.57 -6.60 10.36
C LYS A 44 -5.52 -5.80 9.60
N ASN A 45 -5.72 -4.49 9.43
CA ASN A 45 -4.75 -3.63 8.76
C ASN A 45 -3.42 -3.54 9.52
N LEU A 46 -3.44 -3.47 10.86
CA LEU A 46 -2.25 -3.37 11.70
C LEU A 46 -1.39 -4.65 11.69
N ILE A 47 -2.02 -5.83 11.60
CA ILE A 47 -1.33 -7.13 11.54
C ILE A 47 -1.02 -7.59 10.11
N THR A 48 -1.44 -6.84 9.08
CA THR A 48 -1.15 -7.20 7.69
C THR A 48 0.25 -6.68 7.32
N PRO A 49 1.15 -7.55 6.81
CA PRO A 49 2.47 -7.13 6.35
C PRO A 49 2.36 -6.03 5.29
N SER A 50 3.11 -4.95 5.47
CA SER A 50 3.16 -3.80 4.58
C SER A 50 4.57 -3.18 4.57
N ILE A 51 4.79 -2.20 3.68
CA ILE A 51 6.05 -1.45 3.62
C ILE A 51 6.38 -0.81 4.98
N ILE A 52 5.36 -0.35 5.71
CA ILE A 52 5.53 0.30 7.02
C ILE A 52 5.93 -0.74 8.08
N SER A 53 5.26 -1.89 8.12
CA SER A 53 5.62 -2.96 9.07
C SER A 53 6.98 -3.59 8.78
N ARG A 54 7.49 -3.50 7.53
CA ARG A 54 8.87 -3.89 7.19
C ARG A 54 9.90 -2.99 7.87
N LYS A 55 9.60 -1.69 8.01
CA LYS A 55 10.48 -0.70 8.64
C LYS A 55 10.38 -0.68 10.17
N TYR A 56 9.18 -0.85 10.70
CA TYR A 56 8.89 -0.63 12.14
C TYR A 56 8.48 -1.91 12.90
N GLY A 57 8.37 -3.06 12.24
CA GLY A 57 7.91 -4.32 12.82
C GLY A 57 6.39 -4.54 12.69
N LEU A 58 5.97 -5.79 12.87
CA LEU A 58 4.56 -6.19 12.80
C LEU A 58 3.99 -6.41 14.20
N LEU A 59 2.81 -5.85 14.48
CA LEU A 59 2.14 -5.98 15.78
C LEU A 59 1.60 -7.40 15.98
N SER A 60 1.56 -7.87 17.23
CA SER A 60 0.78 -9.06 17.60
C SER A 60 -0.72 -8.80 17.45
N LYS A 61 -1.51 -9.87 17.39
CA LYS A 61 -2.97 -9.76 17.24
C LYS A 61 -3.59 -9.08 18.46
N GLU A 62 -3.09 -9.40 19.64
CA GLU A 62 -3.55 -8.90 20.92
C GLU A 62 -3.24 -7.40 21.05
N GLU A 63 -2.00 -6.99 20.77
CA GLU A 63 -1.60 -5.57 20.76
C GLU A 63 -2.37 -4.77 19.69
N ALA A 64 -2.49 -5.31 18.48
CA ALA A 64 -3.21 -4.65 17.40
C ALA A 64 -4.70 -4.47 17.71
N GLN A 65 -5.30 -5.41 18.44
CA GLN A 65 -6.71 -5.30 18.84
C GLN A 65 -6.90 -4.25 19.93
N GLU A 66 -5.96 -4.13 20.88
CA GLU A 66 -5.97 -3.07 21.89
C GLU A 66 -5.78 -1.69 21.24
N ASP A 67 -4.75 -1.54 20.40
CA ASP A 67 -4.50 -0.30 19.67
C ASP A 67 -5.67 0.10 18.77
N ALA A 68 -6.28 -0.87 18.06
CA ALA A 68 -7.44 -0.58 17.23
C ALA A 68 -8.65 -0.07 18.04
N LYS A 69 -8.84 -0.55 19.27
CA LYS A 69 -9.90 -0.04 20.16
C LYS A 69 -9.60 1.38 20.60
N GLU A 70 -8.37 1.65 21.04
CA GLU A 70 -7.94 2.99 21.46
C GLU A 70 -8.05 4.02 20.33
N ILE A 71 -7.63 3.63 19.12
CA ILE A 71 -7.75 4.45 17.91
C ILE A 71 -9.22 4.77 17.63
N GLU A 72 -10.08 3.76 17.65
CA GLU A 72 -11.51 3.90 17.35
C GLU A 72 -12.20 4.81 18.37
N GLU A 73 -11.94 4.60 19.66
CA GLU A 73 -12.53 5.37 20.75
C GLU A 73 -12.07 6.83 20.71
N SER A 74 -10.77 7.05 20.49
CA SER A 74 -10.20 8.40 20.37
C SER A 74 -10.76 9.14 19.15
N ALA A 75 -10.80 8.48 17.99
CA ALA A 75 -11.35 9.08 16.78
C ALA A 75 -12.86 9.37 16.91
N PHE A 76 -13.61 8.46 17.56
CA PHE A 76 -15.03 8.66 17.84
C PHE A 76 -15.26 9.87 18.74
N ALA A 77 -14.50 10.01 19.83
CA ALA A 77 -14.63 11.13 20.75
C ALA A 77 -14.35 12.49 20.07
N VAL A 78 -13.30 12.57 19.24
CA VAL A 78 -12.96 13.78 18.49
C VAL A 78 -14.07 14.13 17.49
N ALA A 79 -14.59 13.13 16.76
CA ALA A 79 -15.66 13.34 15.80
C ALA A 79 -17.01 13.66 16.46
N ASP A 80 -17.32 13.07 17.61
CA ASP A 80 -18.54 13.37 18.37
C ASP A 80 -18.51 14.79 18.93
N GLN A 81 -17.35 15.22 19.47
CA GLN A 81 -17.15 16.60 19.90
C GLN A 81 -17.27 17.58 18.72
N HIS A 82 -16.83 17.20 17.52
CA HIS A 82 -17.04 17.99 16.31
C HIS A 82 -18.53 18.09 15.97
N TYR A 83 -19.24 16.96 15.95
CA TYR A 83 -20.66 16.91 15.63
C TYR A 83 -21.52 17.75 16.58
N GLN A 84 -21.22 17.74 17.89
CA GLN A 84 -21.93 18.55 18.88
C GLN A 84 -21.83 20.06 18.62
N LYS A 85 -20.82 20.51 17.87
CA LYS A 85 -20.63 21.93 17.49
C LYS A 85 -21.36 22.29 16.18
N GLU A 86 -21.99 21.32 15.52
CA GLU A 86 -22.73 21.49 14.27
C GLU A 86 -24.24 21.25 14.47
N PRO A 87 -25.05 22.31 14.70
CA PRO A 87 -26.46 22.15 15.07
C PRO A 87 -27.37 21.61 13.94
N ASP A 88 -27.01 21.80 12.67
CA ASP A 88 -27.85 21.46 11.51
C ASP A 88 -27.18 20.47 10.53
N GLY A 89 -26.07 19.84 10.93
CA GLY A 89 -25.28 18.96 10.06
C GLY A 89 -25.92 17.58 9.86
N ASP A 90 -25.82 17.05 8.63
CA ASP A 90 -26.15 15.66 8.28
C ASP A 90 -25.18 14.62 8.87
N GLY A 91 -24.12 15.10 9.52
CA GLY A 91 -23.06 14.30 10.14
C GLY A 91 -21.93 13.91 9.20
N SER A 92 -21.95 14.36 7.94
CA SER A 92 -20.90 14.06 6.95
C SER A 92 -19.51 14.59 7.38
N SER A 93 -19.47 15.81 7.92
CA SER A 93 -18.25 16.42 8.45
C SER A 93 -17.68 15.62 9.63
N ALA A 94 -18.52 15.17 10.56
CA ALA A 94 -18.11 14.29 11.66
C ALA A 94 -17.54 12.95 11.16
N VAL A 95 -18.14 12.33 10.14
CA VAL A 95 -17.60 11.12 9.49
C VAL A 95 -16.22 11.39 8.87
N GLN A 96 -16.03 12.54 8.23
CA GLN A 96 -14.74 12.93 7.64
C GLN A 96 -13.66 13.11 8.72
N VAL A 97 -14.01 13.78 9.83
CA VAL A 97 -13.13 13.96 10.99
C VAL A 97 -12.75 12.60 11.58
N TYR A 98 -13.73 11.72 11.79
CA TYR A 98 -13.51 10.37 12.28
C TYR A 98 -12.54 9.59 11.38
N ALA A 99 -12.80 9.54 10.07
CA ALA A 99 -11.94 8.83 9.13
C ALA A 99 -10.50 9.39 9.10
N LYS A 100 -10.35 10.72 9.18
CA LYS A 100 -9.06 11.39 9.19
C LYS A 100 -8.28 11.08 10.48
N GLU A 101 -8.93 11.17 11.63
CA GLU A 101 -8.28 10.94 12.93
C GLU A 101 -7.91 9.46 13.10
N SER A 102 -8.80 8.53 12.73
CA SER A 102 -8.48 7.10 12.74
C SER A 102 -7.28 6.76 11.85
N SER A 103 -7.23 7.33 10.65
CA SER A 103 -6.11 7.10 9.72
C SER A 103 -4.79 7.64 10.24
N LYS A 104 -4.82 8.81 10.91
CA LYS A 104 -3.66 9.42 11.53
C LYS A 104 -3.11 8.56 12.67
N LEU A 105 -3.97 8.15 13.62
CA LEU A 105 -3.56 7.34 14.77
C LEU A 105 -3.09 5.93 14.33
N MET A 106 -3.72 5.34 13.31
CA MET A 106 -3.23 4.10 12.68
C MET A 106 -1.78 4.23 12.20
N LEU A 107 -1.42 5.34 11.54
CA LEU A 107 -0.06 5.59 11.09
C LEU A 107 0.91 5.81 12.26
N GLU A 108 0.47 6.44 13.35
CA GLU A 108 1.27 6.61 14.56
C GLU A 108 1.59 5.26 15.20
N VAL A 109 0.60 4.38 15.34
CA VAL A 109 0.81 3.00 15.84
C VAL A 109 1.73 2.20 14.93
N LEU A 110 1.54 2.26 13.61
CA LEU A 110 2.40 1.57 12.66
C LEU A 110 3.85 2.07 12.69
N LYS A 111 4.09 3.36 12.94
CA LYS A 111 5.44 3.92 13.09
C LYS A 111 6.05 3.61 14.46
N ARG A 112 5.21 3.43 15.49
CA ARG A 112 5.63 3.05 16.85
C ARG A 112 6.17 1.62 16.90
N GLY A 113 5.55 0.68 16.18
CA GLY A 113 5.93 -0.73 16.17
C GLY A 113 5.44 -1.51 17.40
N PRO A 114 5.86 -2.77 17.63
CA PRO A 114 5.46 -3.58 18.79
C PRO A 114 5.93 -2.99 20.15
N ARG A 115 5.12 -3.08 21.22
CA ARG A 115 5.46 -2.53 22.55
C ARG A 115 6.42 -3.43 23.32
N MET A 116 6.31 -4.74 23.17
CA MET A 116 7.13 -5.71 23.89
C MET A 116 8.33 -6.15 23.05
N LYS A 117 9.44 -5.43 23.22
CA LYS A 117 10.76 -5.89 22.78
C LYS A 117 11.68 -5.99 24.00
N GLU A 118 11.36 -6.87 24.95
CA GLU A 118 12.31 -7.38 25.97
C GLU A 118 11.71 -8.62 26.66
N GLU A 119 12.54 -9.66 26.81
CA GLU A 119 12.26 -11.01 27.34
C GLU A 119 11.35 -11.93 26.51
N GLY A 120 11.95 -12.50 25.45
CA GLY A 120 11.37 -13.60 24.70
C GLY A 120 12.22 -14.10 23.53
N GLU A 121 13.54 -13.99 23.59
CA GLU A 121 14.45 -14.82 22.79
C GLU A 121 14.22 -16.29 23.15
N ALA A 122 13.24 -16.94 22.53
CA ALA A 122 13.19 -18.41 22.37
C ALA A 122 12.03 -18.95 21.51
N VAL A 123 10.93 -18.23 21.26
CA VAL A 123 9.73 -18.91 20.68
C VAL A 123 8.94 -18.15 19.61
N ALA A 124 9.41 -16.99 19.14
CA ALA A 124 8.82 -16.28 17.99
C ALA A 124 9.73 -16.25 16.75
N ALA A 125 10.85 -16.99 16.77
CA ALA A 125 11.73 -17.17 15.62
C ALA A 125 11.28 -18.30 14.67
N GLU A 126 10.35 -19.18 15.09
CA GLU A 126 10.01 -20.39 14.31
C GLU A 126 8.75 -20.29 13.42
N LYS A 127 8.02 -19.16 13.40
CA LYS A 127 6.90 -18.98 12.43
C LYS A 127 7.02 -17.79 11.49
N SER A 128 8.04 -16.96 11.66
CA SER A 128 8.43 -15.90 10.70
C SER A 128 9.57 -16.36 9.79
N ALA A 129 10.32 -17.42 10.14
CA ALA A 129 11.33 -18.01 9.28
C ALA A 129 10.73 -18.72 8.05
N ALA A 130 9.53 -19.28 8.13
CA ALA A 130 8.95 -20.07 7.04
C ALA A 130 8.29 -19.25 5.91
N VAL A 131 8.11 -17.93 6.07
CA VAL A 131 7.48 -17.07 5.04
C VAL A 131 8.48 -16.07 4.42
N HIS A 132 9.63 -15.84 5.07
CA HIS A 132 10.70 -14.97 4.56
C HIS A 132 11.98 -15.72 4.12
N ALA A 133 12.03 -17.06 4.20
CA ALA A 133 13.20 -17.85 3.83
C ALA A 133 13.64 -17.71 2.36
N ASP A 134 12.78 -17.15 1.49
CA ASP A 134 13.01 -17.17 0.05
C ASP A 134 13.07 -15.78 -0.62
N VAL A 135 12.96 -14.66 0.11
CA VAL A 135 12.94 -13.31 -0.51
C VAL A 135 14.26 -12.57 -0.27
N PHE A 136 14.95 -12.25 -1.36
CA PHE A 136 16.13 -11.39 -1.38
C PHE A 136 15.71 -9.94 -1.68
N ASP A 137 15.78 -9.06 -0.67
CA ASP A 137 15.25 -7.70 -0.75
C ASP A 137 16.36 -6.65 -0.54
N ILE A 138 16.59 -5.80 -1.55
CA ILE A 138 17.54 -4.68 -1.50
C ILE A 138 16.84 -3.31 -1.55
N SER A 139 15.53 -3.25 -1.33
CA SER A 139 14.69 -2.06 -1.54
C SER A 139 14.73 -0.97 -0.47
N GLY A 140 15.50 -1.17 0.60
CA GLY A 140 15.54 -0.24 1.74
C GLY A 140 16.12 1.14 1.40
N GLY A 141 15.68 2.19 2.11
CA GLY A 141 16.25 3.53 1.99
C GLY A 141 15.70 4.38 0.83
N GLU A 142 16.40 5.47 0.49
CA GLU A 142 16.05 6.34 -0.64
C GLU A 142 16.51 5.75 -1.98
N ARG A 143 15.98 6.29 -3.10
CA ARG A 143 16.34 5.83 -4.44
C ARG A 143 17.84 6.01 -4.68
N ALA A 144 18.51 4.91 -5.03
CA ALA A 144 19.95 4.90 -5.31
C ALA A 144 20.22 4.48 -6.76
N PHE A 145 21.19 5.16 -7.37
CA PHE A 145 21.75 4.78 -8.66
C PHE A 145 22.92 3.84 -8.39
N ILE A 146 22.82 2.61 -8.88
CA ILE A 146 23.75 1.53 -8.56
C ILE A 146 24.81 1.43 -9.66
N SER A 147 26.07 1.41 -9.23
CA SER A 147 27.26 1.14 -10.05
C SER A 147 27.53 -0.37 -10.16
N ALA A 148 28.46 -0.77 -11.04
CA ALA A 148 28.80 -2.18 -11.23
C ALA A 148 29.37 -2.83 -9.96
N ASP A 149 30.27 -2.12 -9.25
CA ASP A 149 30.88 -2.60 -8.02
C ASP A 149 29.85 -2.73 -6.89
N GLU A 150 28.95 -1.75 -6.76
CA GLU A 150 27.85 -1.82 -5.80
C GLU A 150 26.87 -2.96 -6.13
N ALA A 151 26.60 -3.22 -7.40
CA ALA A 151 25.77 -4.34 -7.81
C ALA A 151 26.42 -5.69 -7.47
N GLU A 152 27.72 -5.83 -7.69
CA GLU A 152 28.50 -7.03 -7.34
C GLU A 152 28.43 -7.29 -5.82
N ASP A 153 28.63 -6.25 -5.01
CA ASP A 153 28.59 -6.35 -3.54
C ASP A 153 27.18 -6.64 -3.03
N LEU A 154 26.17 -5.92 -3.53
CA LEU A 154 24.78 -6.10 -3.12
C LEU A 154 24.28 -7.51 -3.47
N LEU A 155 24.59 -8.02 -4.66
CA LEU A 155 24.07 -9.30 -5.15
C LEU A 155 24.94 -10.50 -4.76
N LYS A 156 26.03 -10.29 -4.02
CA LYS A 156 26.94 -11.34 -3.54
C LYS A 156 26.24 -12.51 -2.84
N PRO A 157 25.21 -12.31 -1.98
CA PRO A 157 24.51 -13.43 -1.33
C PRO A 157 23.82 -14.38 -2.31
N LEU A 158 23.46 -13.92 -3.51
CA LEU A 158 22.86 -14.77 -4.56
C LEU A 158 23.88 -15.72 -5.21
N LYS A 159 25.18 -15.43 -5.09
CA LYS A 159 26.26 -16.30 -5.57
C LYS A 159 26.60 -17.43 -4.59
N GLU A 160 26.09 -17.38 -3.37
CA GLU A 160 26.38 -18.39 -2.36
C GLU A 160 25.71 -19.73 -2.72
N LEU A 161 26.52 -20.81 -2.72
CA LEU A 161 26.04 -22.15 -3.02
C LEU A 161 25.02 -22.60 -1.96
N GLY A 162 23.82 -22.97 -2.40
CA GLY A 162 22.75 -23.44 -1.51
C GLY A 162 21.88 -22.32 -0.92
N ASN A 163 21.95 -21.10 -1.47
CA ASN A 163 20.97 -20.07 -1.13
C ASN A 163 19.54 -20.52 -1.54
N THR A 164 18.54 -20.15 -0.75
CA THR A 164 17.14 -20.57 -0.93
C THR A 164 16.26 -19.46 -1.51
N TYR A 165 16.86 -18.39 -2.04
CA TYR A 165 16.09 -17.25 -2.53
C TYR A 165 15.31 -17.61 -3.80
N THR A 166 13.99 -17.56 -3.72
CA THR A 166 13.07 -17.77 -4.85
C THR A 166 12.43 -16.47 -5.33
N LYS A 167 12.56 -15.36 -4.59
CA LYS A 167 12.02 -14.04 -4.95
C LYS A 167 13.06 -12.95 -4.76
N ILE A 168 13.03 -11.94 -5.62
CA ILE A 168 13.96 -10.80 -5.57
C ILE A 168 13.20 -9.48 -5.66
N CYS A 169 13.57 -8.49 -4.84
CA CYS A 169 13.02 -7.13 -4.90
C CYS A 169 14.13 -6.08 -5.11
N PHE A 170 14.13 -5.46 -6.29
CA PHE A 170 15.04 -4.37 -6.67
C PHE A 170 14.37 -2.98 -6.62
N SER A 171 13.21 -2.84 -5.99
CA SER A 171 12.58 -1.51 -5.89
C SER A 171 13.51 -0.49 -5.22
N ASN A 172 13.35 0.80 -5.55
CA ASN A 172 14.26 1.89 -5.15
C ASN A 172 15.74 1.74 -5.58
N ARG A 173 16.06 0.85 -6.53
CA ARG A 173 17.42 0.67 -7.07
C ARG A 173 17.42 0.82 -8.58
N SER A 174 18.18 1.79 -9.07
CA SER A 174 18.31 2.09 -10.49
C SER A 174 19.65 1.59 -11.01
N PHE A 175 19.64 0.51 -11.78
CA PHE A 175 20.81 -0.13 -12.35
C PHE A 175 21.13 0.51 -13.71
N GLY A 176 22.35 1.02 -13.84
CA GLY A 176 22.87 1.46 -15.13
C GLY A 176 23.31 0.28 -15.99
N LEU A 177 23.76 0.57 -17.21
CA LEU A 177 24.24 -0.42 -18.18
C LEU A 177 25.22 -1.46 -17.57
N ASP A 178 26.27 -0.98 -16.91
CA ASP A 178 27.31 -1.86 -16.35
C ASP A 178 26.78 -2.69 -15.17
N ALA A 179 26.00 -2.06 -14.29
CA ALA A 179 25.39 -2.71 -13.13
C ALA A 179 24.35 -3.78 -13.55
N ALA A 180 23.60 -3.52 -14.63
CA ALA A 180 22.67 -4.47 -15.22
C ALA A 180 23.39 -5.70 -15.78
N GLY A 181 24.55 -5.52 -16.41
CA GLY A 181 25.39 -6.63 -16.89
C GLY A 181 25.82 -7.56 -15.76
N VAL A 182 26.27 -6.99 -14.63
CA VAL A 182 26.59 -7.75 -13.41
C VAL A 182 25.36 -8.48 -12.89
N ALA A 183 24.24 -7.77 -12.74
CA ALA A 183 23.01 -8.34 -12.21
C ALA A 183 22.50 -9.52 -13.06
N VAL A 184 22.45 -9.39 -14.38
CA VAL A 184 22.04 -10.51 -15.27
C VAL A 184 22.97 -11.71 -15.12
N SER A 185 24.28 -11.52 -15.07
CA SER A 185 25.22 -12.63 -14.92
C SER A 185 24.96 -13.43 -13.64
N ILE A 186 24.61 -12.76 -12.55
CA ILE A 186 24.32 -13.39 -11.26
C ILE A 186 22.97 -14.09 -11.32
N LEU A 187 21.95 -13.39 -11.79
CA LEU A 187 20.59 -13.91 -11.86
C LEU A 187 20.51 -15.14 -12.76
N SER A 188 21.16 -15.14 -13.93
CA SER A 188 21.18 -16.29 -14.84
C SER A 188 21.66 -17.58 -14.18
N SER A 189 22.56 -17.48 -13.19
CA SER A 189 23.05 -18.63 -12.43
C SER A 189 21.98 -19.26 -11.53
N ILE A 190 20.99 -18.47 -11.11
CA ILE A 190 19.88 -18.87 -10.24
C ILE A 190 18.51 -18.79 -10.95
N LYS A 191 18.49 -18.72 -12.28
CA LYS A 191 17.23 -18.62 -13.07
C LYS A 191 16.23 -19.73 -12.75
N GLY A 192 16.72 -20.95 -12.53
CA GLY A 192 15.90 -22.12 -12.29
C GLY A 192 15.17 -22.15 -10.93
N GLN A 193 15.63 -21.37 -9.95
CA GLN A 193 15.02 -21.30 -8.61
C GLN A 193 14.12 -20.08 -8.42
N LEU A 194 14.25 -19.06 -9.28
CA LEU A 194 13.52 -17.80 -9.14
C LEU A 194 12.08 -17.93 -9.67
N THR A 195 11.13 -17.53 -8.83
CA THR A 195 9.70 -17.49 -9.12
C THR A 195 9.21 -16.08 -9.42
N GLU A 196 9.84 -15.07 -8.83
CA GLU A 196 9.42 -13.66 -8.93
C GLU A 196 10.62 -12.71 -8.82
N VAL A 197 10.69 -11.73 -9.72
CA VAL A 197 11.70 -10.66 -9.66
C VAL A 197 11.01 -9.33 -9.89
N ASP A 198 11.02 -8.45 -8.89
CA ASP A 198 10.47 -7.10 -8.97
C ASP A 198 11.51 -6.13 -9.51
N LEU A 199 11.20 -5.56 -10.69
CA LEU A 199 12.04 -4.65 -11.48
C LEU A 199 11.45 -3.23 -11.58
N SER A 200 10.50 -2.87 -10.71
CA SER A 200 9.68 -1.65 -10.86
C SER A 200 10.49 -0.35 -10.96
N ASP A 201 11.64 -0.25 -10.27
CA ASP A 201 12.52 0.92 -10.30
C ASP A 201 13.84 0.70 -11.06
N PHE A 202 13.98 -0.44 -11.73
CA PHE A 202 15.27 -0.94 -12.21
C PHE A 202 16.01 0.02 -13.16
N VAL A 203 15.27 0.75 -13.99
CA VAL A 203 15.80 1.78 -14.92
C VAL A 203 15.34 3.20 -14.58
N ALA A 204 14.77 3.40 -13.39
CA ALA A 204 14.11 4.65 -13.06
C ALA A 204 15.12 5.81 -12.94
N GLY A 205 14.81 6.93 -13.59
CA GLY A 205 15.69 8.11 -13.64
C GLY A 205 16.90 7.98 -14.56
N ARG A 206 17.01 6.91 -15.35
CA ARG A 206 18.05 6.74 -16.39
C ARG A 206 17.65 7.43 -17.70
N PRO A 207 18.61 7.89 -18.51
CA PRO A 207 18.35 8.31 -19.89
C PRO A 207 17.65 7.22 -20.69
N GLU A 208 16.74 7.59 -21.60
CA GLU A 208 15.94 6.63 -22.37
C GLU A 208 16.79 5.62 -23.15
N SER A 209 17.86 6.08 -23.80
CA SER A 209 18.77 5.19 -24.55
C SER A 209 19.42 4.14 -23.65
N GLU A 210 19.88 4.54 -22.46
CA GLU A 210 20.47 3.63 -21.47
C GLU A 210 19.42 2.66 -20.92
N ALA A 211 18.23 3.16 -20.57
CA ALA A 211 17.14 2.35 -20.06
C ALA A 211 16.73 1.26 -21.07
N LEU A 212 16.62 1.58 -22.36
CA LEU A 212 16.30 0.62 -23.41
C LEU A 212 17.37 -0.46 -23.55
N GLU A 213 18.65 -0.10 -23.46
CA GLU A 213 19.73 -1.09 -23.49
C GLU A 213 19.71 -2.01 -22.27
N VAL A 214 19.50 -1.46 -21.06
CA VAL A 214 19.33 -2.26 -19.83
C VAL A 214 18.14 -3.22 -19.95
N MET A 215 17.02 -2.77 -20.50
CA MET A 215 15.86 -3.64 -20.75
C MET A 215 16.18 -4.75 -21.76
N ASN A 216 16.95 -4.46 -22.81
CA ASN A 216 17.39 -5.48 -23.76
C ASN A 216 18.34 -6.50 -23.14
N ILE A 217 19.17 -6.10 -22.18
CA ILE A 217 20.05 -6.99 -21.43
C ILE A 217 19.23 -7.97 -20.58
N PHE A 218 18.15 -7.51 -19.94
CA PHE A 218 17.31 -8.36 -19.09
C PHE A 218 16.29 -9.20 -19.87
N PHE A 219 15.64 -8.63 -20.88
CA PHE A 219 14.48 -9.26 -21.54
C PHE A 219 14.74 -9.67 -22.99
N GLY A 220 15.94 -9.39 -23.51
CA GLY A 220 16.31 -9.74 -24.88
C GLY A 220 16.49 -11.25 -25.09
N PRO A 221 16.85 -11.68 -26.31
CA PRO A 221 17.03 -13.10 -26.67
C PRO A 221 18.11 -13.83 -25.87
N ARG A 222 19.02 -13.09 -25.22
CA ARG A 222 20.05 -13.60 -24.31
C ARG A 222 19.82 -13.16 -22.86
N GLY A 223 18.61 -12.69 -22.56
CA GLY A 223 18.23 -12.13 -21.29
C GLY A 223 18.06 -13.18 -20.19
N PHE A 224 17.89 -12.65 -18.99
CA PHE A 224 17.66 -13.43 -17.78
C PHE A 224 16.29 -14.11 -17.78
#